data_AF-A0A382SN34-F1
#
_entry.id   AF-A0A382SN34-F1
#
_cell.length_a   1.000
_cell.length_b   1.000
_cell.length_c   1.000
_cell.angle_alpha   90.00
_cell.angle_beta   90.00
_cell.angle_gamma   90.00
#
_symmetry.space_group_name_H-M   'P 1'
#
loop_
_entity.id
_entity.type
_entity.pdbx_description
1 polymer ?
#
loop_
_entity_poly.entity_id
_entity_poly.type
_entity_poly.pdbx_seq_one_letter_code
_entity_poly.pdbx_strand_id
1 'polypeptide(L)'
;MILGSFLIPSDFEFGDIPIQENGRVKPLDTFARNQLLAMYSKRSLKTPAFPNNLGTKKLSAIDWFIDIALNPNDADKYRVFNIRNPEVVGSLGLKWDIDHLYNRTEILIGLQHQLDYIAKIQIIPEAELIPFDRQMFHIYSNVIHFQELCFSFSCLIDLIKIEDKEIAEAIGIIPGESISYYDV
;
A
#
# COMPACT_ATOMS: atom_id res chain seq x y z
N MET A 1 -1.15 47.41 -24.19
CA MET A 1 -2.08 46.48 -23.54
C MET A 1 -1.23 45.49 -22.75
N ILE A 2 -1.05 45.71 -21.45
CA ILE A 2 -0.21 44.82 -20.62
C ILE A 2 -1.10 43.64 -20.24
N LEU A 3 -0.77 42.45 -20.73
CA LEU A 3 -1.43 41.21 -20.37
C LEU A 3 -0.98 40.86 -18.94
N GLY A 4 -1.81 41.18 -17.95
CA GLY A 4 -1.55 40.82 -16.56
C GLY A 4 -1.67 39.31 -16.39
N SER A 5 -0.57 38.66 -16.02
CA SER A 5 -0.59 37.27 -15.56
C SER A 5 -1.22 37.23 -14.18
N PHE A 6 -2.47 36.81 -14.09
CA PHE A 6 -3.10 36.53 -12.80
C PHE A 6 -2.52 35.23 -12.24
N LEU A 7 -1.71 35.33 -11.19
CA LEU A 7 -1.37 34.19 -10.35
C LEU A 7 -2.53 34.00 -9.36
N ILE A 8 -3.43 33.07 -9.66
CA ILE A 8 -4.46 32.64 -8.72
C ILE A 8 -3.78 31.61 -7.79
N PRO A 9 -3.72 31.83 -6.47
CA PRO A 9 -3.23 30.82 -5.54
C PRO A 9 -4.14 29.59 -5.62
N SER A 10 -3.56 28.40 -5.72
CA SER A 10 -4.29 27.15 -5.53
C SER A 10 -4.56 26.94 -4.04
N ASP A 11 -5.73 26.42 -3.71
CA ASP A 11 -6.03 25.98 -2.34
C ASP A 11 -5.08 24.85 -1.95
N PHE A 12 -4.68 24.80 -0.67
CA PHE A 12 -3.84 23.73 -0.14
C PHE A 12 -4.68 22.46 0.07
N GLU A 13 -4.40 21.42 -0.69
CA GLU A 13 -5.08 20.13 -0.59
C GLU A 13 -4.22 19.09 0.15
N PHE A 14 -4.82 17.97 0.58
CA PHE A 14 -4.10 16.86 1.23
C PHE A 14 -2.89 16.36 0.39
N GLY A 15 -2.99 16.42 -0.93
CA GLY A 15 -1.90 16.04 -1.83
C GLY A 15 -0.65 16.92 -1.73
N ASP A 16 -0.80 18.14 -1.20
CA ASP A 16 0.28 19.14 -1.08
C ASP A 16 1.10 18.99 0.20
N ILE A 17 0.70 18.11 1.11
CA ILE A 17 1.44 17.84 2.35
C ILE A 17 2.89 17.46 2.00
N PRO A 18 3.89 18.21 2.48
CA PRO A 18 5.29 17.93 2.16
C PRO A 18 5.77 16.71 2.92
N ILE A 19 6.37 15.75 2.22
CA ILE A 19 7.01 14.58 2.81
C ILE A 19 8.45 14.41 2.32
N GLN A 20 9.30 13.81 3.13
CA GLN A 20 10.69 13.49 2.77
C GLN A 20 10.82 12.00 2.42
N GLU A 21 11.25 11.71 1.19
CA GLU A 21 11.56 10.35 0.74
C GLU A 21 12.95 10.35 0.08
N ASN A 22 13.85 9.48 0.54
CA ASN A 22 15.24 9.37 0.05
C ASN A 22 15.99 10.72 0.06
N GLY A 23 15.82 11.50 1.13
CA GLY A 23 16.45 12.82 1.28
C GLY A 23 15.82 13.95 0.47
N ARG A 24 14.78 13.67 -0.34
CA ARG A 24 14.07 14.67 -1.15
C ARG A 24 12.69 14.97 -0.58
N VAL A 25 12.42 16.24 -0.34
CA VAL A 25 11.08 16.74 -0.02
C VAL A 25 10.23 16.80 -1.28
N LYS A 26 9.03 16.23 -1.25
CA LYS A 26 8.05 16.25 -2.34
C LYS A 26 6.61 16.26 -1.79
N PRO A 27 5.61 16.67 -2.58
CA PRO A 27 4.21 16.56 -2.18
C PRO A 27 3.79 15.10 -1.98
N LEU A 28 2.90 14.85 -1.01
CA LEU A 28 2.37 13.52 -0.70
C LEU A 28 1.73 12.84 -1.91
N ASP A 29 1.05 13.59 -2.77
CA ASP A 29 0.47 13.06 -4.00
C ASP A 29 1.56 12.52 -4.96
N THR A 30 2.73 13.15 -5.02
CA THR A 30 3.85 12.64 -5.82
C THR A 30 4.36 11.31 -5.27
N PHE A 31 4.45 11.20 -3.94
CA PHE A 31 4.81 9.95 -3.29
C PHE A 31 3.79 8.84 -3.58
N ALA A 32 2.50 9.11 -3.37
CA ALA A 32 1.43 8.15 -3.62
C ALA A 32 1.43 7.64 -5.07
N ARG A 33 1.65 8.54 -6.05
CA ARG A 33 1.78 8.16 -7.47
C ARG A 33 2.99 7.28 -7.74
N ASN A 34 4.11 7.51 -7.06
CA ASN A 34 5.31 6.68 -7.20
C ASN A 34 5.10 5.30 -6.60
N GLN A 35 4.47 5.20 -5.42
CA GLN A 35 4.16 3.90 -4.81
C GLN A 35 3.23 3.07 -5.68
N LEU A 36 2.16 3.69 -6.18
CA LEU A 36 1.24 2.99 -7.07
C LEU A 36 1.89 2.61 -8.40
N LEU A 37 2.80 3.43 -8.92
CA LEU A 37 3.55 3.11 -10.13
C LEU A 37 4.48 1.92 -9.91
N ALA A 38 5.15 1.81 -8.77
CA ALA A 38 6.03 0.69 -8.46
C ALA A 38 5.27 -0.64 -8.32
N MET A 39 4.09 -0.62 -7.68
CA MET A 39 3.30 -1.83 -7.42
C MET A 39 2.42 -2.25 -8.61
N TYR A 40 1.75 -1.27 -9.24
CA TYR A 40 0.67 -1.49 -10.22
C TYR A 40 1.03 -1.01 -11.64
N SER A 41 2.19 -0.40 -11.83
CA SER A 41 2.65 0.15 -13.11
C SER A 41 1.77 1.26 -13.68
N LYS A 42 0.85 1.83 -12.88
CA LYS A 42 -0.05 2.93 -13.27
C LYS A 42 -0.16 3.95 -12.14
N ARG A 43 -0.46 5.20 -12.49
CA ARG A 43 -0.62 6.31 -11.52
C ARG A 43 -2.06 6.54 -11.04
N SER A 44 -2.96 5.61 -11.34
CA SER A 44 -4.37 5.67 -10.95
C SER A 44 -5.00 4.29 -11.07
N LEU A 45 -5.97 3.99 -10.21
CA LEU A 45 -6.73 2.75 -10.30
C LEU A 45 -7.92 2.91 -11.24
N LYS A 46 -8.27 1.81 -11.90
CA LYS A 46 -9.46 1.63 -12.74
C LYS A 46 -10.06 0.28 -12.39
N THR A 47 -11.36 0.11 -12.55
CA THR A 47 -12.00 -1.21 -12.50
C THR A 47 -11.24 -2.21 -13.38
N PRO A 48 -10.97 -3.45 -12.93
CA PRO A 48 -11.41 -4.07 -11.67
C PRO A 48 -10.41 -3.96 -10.50
N ALA A 49 -9.40 -3.10 -10.58
CA ALA A 49 -8.40 -2.93 -9.53
C ALA A 49 -8.94 -2.32 -8.21
N PHE A 50 -10.14 -1.72 -8.26
CA PHE A 50 -10.86 -1.20 -7.10
C PHE A 50 -12.38 -1.39 -7.30
N PRO A 51 -13.17 -1.46 -6.22
CA PRO A 51 -14.62 -1.68 -6.31
C PRO A 51 -15.35 -0.49 -6.95
N ASN A 52 -16.34 -0.78 -7.78
CA ASN A 52 -17.16 0.21 -8.51
C ASN A 52 -18.22 0.92 -7.65
N ASN A 53 -18.23 0.69 -6.33
CA ASN A 53 -19.23 1.23 -5.41
C ASN A 53 -19.13 2.76 -5.22
N LEU A 54 -18.04 3.39 -5.67
CA LEU A 54 -17.82 4.84 -5.56
C LEU A 54 -18.45 5.67 -6.69
N GLY A 55 -19.15 5.05 -7.65
CA GLY A 55 -19.77 5.78 -8.78
C GLY A 55 -18.76 6.39 -9.77
N THR A 56 -17.46 6.22 -9.53
CA THR A 56 -16.37 6.66 -10.40
C THR A 56 -15.69 5.46 -11.05
N LYS A 57 -15.20 5.63 -12.28
CA LYS A 57 -14.43 4.58 -13.00
C LYS A 57 -12.93 4.65 -12.76
N LYS A 58 -12.48 5.65 -12.00
CA LYS A 58 -11.06 5.94 -11.78
C LYS A 58 -10.87 6.50 -10.37
N LEU A 59 -9.91 5.94 -9.65
CA LEU A 59 -9.46 6.45 -8.35
C LEU A 59 -8.06 7.03 -8.51
N SER A 60 -7.81 8.20 -7.93
CA SER A 60 -6.47 8.81 -7.96
C SER A 60 -5.51 8.04 -7.04
N ALA A 61 -4.20 8.21 -7.23
CA ALA A 61 -3.23 7.56 -6.36
C ALA A 61 -3.27 8.11 -4.93
N ILE A 62 -3.51 9.40 -4.75
CA ILE A 62 -3.61 10.00 -3.42
C ILE A 62 -4.84 9.49 -2.66
N ASP A 63 -6.00 9.40 -3.33
CA ASP A 63 -7.22 8.85 -2.70
C ASP A 63 -7.02 7.39 -2.30
N TRP A 64 -6.37 6.60 -3.17
CA TRP A 64 -6.01 5.21 -2.86
C TRP A 64 -5.09 5.12 -1.64
N PHE A 65 -4.03 5.95 -1.60
CA PHE A 65 -3.07 5.93 -0.50
C PHE A 65 -3.71 6.33 0.83
N ILE A 66 -4.50 7.41 0.85
CA ILE A 66 -5.21 7.85 2.06
C ILE A 66 -6.19 6.78 2.53
N ASP A 67 -6.94 6.15 1.62
CA ASP A 67 -7.89 5.11 1.99
C ASP A 67 -7.20 3.90 2.63
N ILE A 68 -6.10 3.39 2.06
CA ILE A 68 -5.38 2.25 2.66
C ILE A 68 -4.68 2.60 3.97
N ALA A 69 -4.21 3.85 4.13
CA ALA A 69 -3.52 4.29 5.34
C ALA A 69 -4.49 4.55 6.50
N LEU A 70 -5.73 4.98 6.21
CA LEU A 70 -6.77 5.21 7.21
C LEU A 70 -7.60 3.95 7.50
N ASN A 71 -7.73 3.04 6.52
CA ASN A 71 -8.52 1.81 6.65
C ASN A 71 -7.67 0.57 6.30
N PRO A 72 -6.57 0.29 7.03
CA PRO A 72 -5.63 -0.79 6.70
C PRO A 72 -6.28 -2.17 6.64
N ASN A 73 -7.29 -2.41 7.47
CA ASN A 73 -8.03 -3.69 7.50
C ASN A 73 -8.89 -3.91 6.24
N ASP A 74 -9.29 -2.84 5.55
CA ASP A 74 -10.11 -2.89 4.34
C ASP A 74 -9.30 -2.76 3.04
N ALA A 75 -7.97 -2.64 3.14
CA ALA A 75 -7.09 -2.39 2.00
C ALA A 75 -7.10 -3.51 0.95
N ASP A 76 -7.54 -4.72 1.32
CA ASP A 76 -7.63 -5.89 0.40
C ASP A 76 -8.70 -5.73 -0.70
N LYS A 77 -9.55 -4.70 -0.61
CA LYS A 77 -10.46 -4.31 -1.70
C LYS A 77 -9.70 -3.83 -2.95
N TYR A 78 -8.42 -3.45 -2.81
CA TYR A 78 -7.58 -3.01 -3.92
C TYR A 78 -6.73 -4.15 -4.47
N ARG A 79 -6.87 -4.39 -5.78
CA ARG A 79 -6.15 -5.44 -6.52
C ARG A 79 -5.04 -4.81 -7.35
N VAL A 80 -3.93 -4.49 -6.69
CA VAL A 80 -2.84 -3.67 -7.26
C VAL A 80 -1.63 -4.49 -7.70
N PHE A 81 -1.57 -5.79 -7.39
CA PHE A 81 -0.45 -6.64 -7.76
C PHE A 81 -0.70 -7.28 -9.14
N ASN A 82 0.09 -6.86 -10.15
CA ASN A 82 -0.03 -7.39 -11.52
C ASN A 82 0.91 -8.58 -11.74
N ILE A 83 0.38 -9.80 -11.85
CA ILE A 83 1.18 -11.02 -12.05
C ILE A 83 0.75 -11.74 -13.33
N ARG A 84 1.51 -11.52 -14.41
CA ARG A 84 1.24 -12.10 -15.74
C ARG A 84 1.93 -13.44 -16.00
N ASN A 85 2.90 -13.81 -15.17
CA ASN A 85 3.63 -15.05 -15.36
C ASN A 85 2.82 -16.22 -14.75
N PRO A 86 2.33 -17.17 -15.56
CA PRO A 86 1.53 -18.29 -15.06
C PRO A 86 2.32 -19.19 -14.11
N GLU A 87 3.64 -19.29 -14.27
CA GLU A 87 4.49 -20.05 -13.36
C GLU A 87 4.49 -19.43 -11.96
N VAL A 88 4.58 -18.10 -11.88
CA VAL A 88 4.51 -17.39 -10.60
C VAL A 88 3.12 -17.49 -9.97
N VAL A 89 2.05 -17.31 -10.77
CA VAL A 89 0.67 -17.51 -10.30
C VAL A 89 0.50 -18.91 -9.72
N GLY A 90 0.96 -19.94 -10.43
CA GLY A 90 0.92 -21.33 -9.98
C GLY A 90 1.74 -21.57 -8.71
N SER A 91 2.95 -21.02 -8.64
CA SER A 91 3.84 -21.17 -7.48
C SER A 91 3.29 -20.53 -6.20
N LEU A 92 2.51 -19.46 -6.33
CA LEU A 92 1.81 -18.79 -5.23
C LEU A 92 0.44 -19.43 -4.93
N GLY A 93 0.03 -20.48 -5.65
CA GLY A 93 -1.28 -21.11 -5.46
C GLY A 93 -2.46 -20.21 -5.83
N LEU A 94 -2.22 -19.16 -6.62
CA LEU A 94 -3.24 -18.21 -7.03
C LEU A 94 -4.09 -18.79 -8.16
N LYS A 95 -5.37 -18.42 -8.20
CA LYS A 95 -6.23 -18.70 -9.35
C LYS A 95 -5.92 -17.72 -10.46
N TRP A 96 -5.76 -18.21 -11.68
CA TRP A 96 -5.51 -17.34 -12.83
C TRP A 96 -6.65 -16.33 -13.03
N ASP A 97 -6.31 -15.05 -12.91
CA ASP A 97 -7.20 -13.93 -13.18
C ASP A 97 -6.94 -13.36 -14.58
N ILE A 98 -8.00 -13.06 -15.34
CA ILE A 98 -7.92 -12.53 -16.72
C ILE A 98 -7.29 -11.14 -16.80
N ASP A 99 -7.43 -10.33 -15.75
CA ASP A 99 -6.84 -9.00 -15.62
C ASP A 99 -5.46 -9.06 -14.93
N HIS A 100 -5.09 -10.24 -14.43
CA HIS A 100 -3.84 -10.54 -13.74
C HIS A 100 -3.66 -9.74 -12.45
N LEU A 101 -4.75 -9.35 -11.81
CA LEU A 101 -4.74 -8.47 -10.64
C LEU A 101 -5.06 -9.25 -9.37
N TYR A 102 -4.24 -9.07 -8.34
CA TYR A 102 -4.38 -9.73 -7.04
C TYR A 102 -4.31 -8.69 -5.91
N ASN A 103 -4.88 -9.01 -4.75
CA ASN A 103 -4.81 -8.16 -3.55
C ASN A 103 -3.73 -8.64 -2.55
N ARG A 104 -3.51 -7.87 -1.49
CA ARG A 104 -2.46 -8.15 -0.48
C ARG A 104 -2.67 -9.52 0.16
N THR A 105 -3.87 -9.83 0.64
CA THR A 105 -4.15 -11.12 1.31
C THR A 105 -3.89 -12.33 0.40
N GLU A 106 -4.30 -12.29 -0.86
CA GLU A 106 -4.01 -13.35 -1.84
C GLU A 106 -2.50 -13.59 -1.97
N ILE A 107 -1.72 -12.51 -2.13
CA ILE A 107 -0.27 -12.60 -2.26
C ILE A 107 0.39 -13.11 -0.97
N LEU A 108 0.00 -12.59 0.19
CA LEU A 108 0.58 -13.00 1.48
C LEU A 108 0.34 -14.48 1.75
N ILE A 109 -0.87 -15.00 1.50
CA ILE A 109 -1.18 -16.43 1.65
C ILE A 109 -0.31 -17.26 0.70
N GLY A 110 -0.17 -16.84 -0.56
CA GLY A 110 0.67 -17.55 -1.53
C GLY A 110 2.15 -17.58 -1.15
N LEU A 111 2.64 -16.50 -0.53
CA LEU A 111 4.04 -16.38 -0.12
C LEU A 111 4.40 -17.20 1.13
N GLN A 112 3.43 -17.60 1.98
CA GLN A 112 3.70 -18.39 3.19
C GLN A 112 4.52 -19.65 2.90
N HIS A 113 4.28 -20.29 1.76
CA HIS A 113 4.98 -21.50 1.35
C HIS A 113 6.26 -21.23 0.54
N GLN A 114 6.59 -19.96 0.28
CA GLN A 114 7.74 -19.54 -0.53
C GLN A 114 8.80 -18.81 0.29
N LEU A 115 8.63 -18.62 1.59
CA LEU A 115 9.55 -17.82 2.43
C LEU A 115 10.99 -18.32 2.40
N ASP A 116 11.22 -19.64 2.43
CA ASP A 116 12.57 -20.22 2.31
C ASP A 116 13.21 -19.92 0.96
N TYR A 117 12.40 -19.85 -0.10
CA TYR A 117 12.86 -19.49 -1.44
C TYR A 117 13.18 -17.99 -1.52
N ILE A 118 12.32 -17.14 -0.97
CA ILE A 118 12.54 -15.69 -0.86
C ILE A 118 13.85 -15.40 -0.11
N ALA A 119 14.11 -16.08 1.00
CA ALA A 119 15.33 -15.91 1.78
C ALA A 119 16.58 -16.29 0.96
N LYS A 120 16.50 -17.33 0.12
CA LYS A 120 17.59 -17.73 -0.77
C LYS A 120 17.86 -16.70 -1.88
N ILE A 121 16.82 -16.20 -2.55
CA ILE A 121 17.02 -15.24 -3.64
C ILE A 121 17.49 -13.87 -3.15
N GLN A 122 17.24 -13.52 -1.87
CA GLN A 122 17.75 -12.28 -1.25
C GLN A 122 19.28 -12.26 -1.08
N ILE A 123 19.93 -13.43 -0.98
CA ILE A 123 21.39 -13.53 -0.80
C ILE A 123 22.15 -13.73 -2.12
N ILE A 124 21.44 -14.06 -3.20
CA ILE A 124 22.03 -14.26 -4.52
C ILE A 124 22.27 -12.89 -5.17
N PRO A 125 23.44 -12.64 -5.79
CA PRO A 125 23.68 -11.41 -6.54
C PRO A 125 22.65 -11.21 -7.66
N GLU A 126 22.18 -9.97 -7.87
CA GLU A 126 21.11 -9.67 -8.83
C GLU A 126 21.40 -10.17 -10.26
N ALA A 127 22.68 -10.17 -10.66
CA ALA A 127 23.15 -10.65 -11.96
C ALA A 127 22.95 -12.16 -12.17
N GLU A 128 22.85 -12.94 -11.09
CA GLU A 128 22.68 -14.39 -11.12
C GLU A 128 21.21 -14.83 -11.02
N LEU A 129 20.31 -13.92 -10.64
CA LEU A 129 18.89 -14.20 -10.53
C LEU A 129 18.28 -14.52 -11.90
N ILE A 130 17.45 -15.56 -11.97
CA ILE A 130 16.65 -15.84 -13.16
C ILE A 130 15.41 -14.92 -13.19
N PRO A 131 14.72 -14.76 -14.33
CA PRO A 131 13.53 -13.91 -14.41
C PRO A 131 12.44 -14.26 -13.39
N PHE A 132 12.26 -15.55 -13.09
CA PHE A 132 11.33 -16.03 -12.06
C PHE A 132 11.71 -15.48 -10.67
N ASP A 133 12.98 -15.57 -10.28
CA ASP A 133 13.47 -15.07 -8.98
C ASP A 133 13.20 -13.57 -8.83
N ARG A 134 13.57 -12.78 -9.84
CA ARG A 134 13.35 -11.33 -9.82
C ARG A 134 11.87 -10.99 -9.66
N GLN A 135 11.00 -11.72 -10.36
CA GLN A 135 9.57 -11.48 -10.26
C GLN A 135 9.02 -11.87 -8.88
N MET A 136 9.44 -13.01 -8.34
CA MET A 136 9.05 -13.49 -7.02
C MET A 136 9.53 -12.53 -5.92
N PHE A 137 10.79 -12.07 -5.99
CA PHE A 137 11.35 -11.08 -5.07
C PHE A 137 10.64 -9.73 -5.16
N HIS A 138 10.31 -9.28 -6.37
CA HIS A 138 9.58 -8.03 -6.59
C HIS A 138 8.16 -8.08 -6.01
N ILE A 139 7.45 -9.21 -6.17
CA ILE A 139 6.12 -9.40 -5.59
C ILE A 139 6.19 -9.38 -4.07
N TYR A 140 7.14 -10.11 -3.48
CA TYR A 140 7.38 -10.11 -2.05
C TYR A 140 7.68 -8.69 -1.53
N SER A 141 8.63 -7.99 -2.14
CA SER A 141 9.03 -6.65 -1.73
C SER A 141 7.85 -5.66 -1.80
N ASN A 142 7.06 -5.72 -2.88
CA ASN A 142 5.92 -4.84 -3.06
C ASN A 142 4.78 -5.13 -2.08
N VAL A 143 4.51 -6.38 -1.72
CA VAL A 143 3.43 -6.70 -0.77
C VAL A 143 3.79 -6.29 0.65
N ILE A 144 5.06 -6.45 1.04
CA ILE A 144 5.58 -5.95 2.32
C ILE A 144 5.50 -4.43 2.33
N HIS A 145 5.97 -3.77 1.27
CA HIS A 145 5.88 -2.31 1.19
C HIS A 145 4.43 -1.80 1.22
N PHE A 146 3.50 -2.47 0.53
CA PHE A 146 2.07 -2.14 0.62
C PHE A 146 1.55 -2.26 2.06
N GLN A 147 1.99 -3.28 2.81
CA GLN A 147 1.62 -3.42 4.21
C GLN A 147 2.19 -2.29 5.09
N GLU A 148 3.43 -1.86 4.85
CA GLU A 148 4.00 -0.68 5.51
C GLU A 148 3.18 0.58 5.23
N LEU A 149 2.73 0.79 3.98
CA LEU A 149 1.87 1.92 3.62
C LEU A 149 0.52 1.88 4.35
N CYS A 150 -0.10 0.70 4.47
CA CYS A 150 -1.37 0.53 5.18
C CYS A 150 -1.27 0.98 6.64
N PHE A 151 -0.18 0.62 7.33
CA PHE A 151 0.00 0.94 8.74
C PHE A 151 0.84 2.20 9.00
N SER A 152 1.13 2.98 7.95
CA SER A 152 1.96 4.18 8.04
C SER A 152 1.37 5.26 8.96
N PHE A 153 0.04 5.32 9.07
CA PHE A 153 -0.68 6.25 9.95
C PHE A 153 -1.17 5.58 11.25
N SER A 154 -0.67 4.39 11.60
CA SER A 154 -1.06 3.65 12.81
C SER A 154 -0.93 4.45 14.12
N CYS A 155 -0.11 5.49 14.16
CA CYS A 155 -0.04 6.40 15.30
C CYS A 155 -1.26 7.32 15.47
N LEU A 156 -2.06 7.50 14.43
CA LEU A 156 -3.22 8.40 14.38
C LEU A 156 -4.56 7.66 14.31
N ILE A 157 -4.56 6.33 14.23
CA ILE A 157 -5.76 5.52 14.05
C ILE A 157 -5.90 4.48 15.16
N ASP A 158 -7.15 4.23 15.54
CA ASP A 158 -7.52 3.44 16.72
C ASP A 158 -7.40 1.93 16.47
N LEU A 159 -6.17 1.46 16.26
CA LEU A 159 -5.88 0.06 15.94
C LEU A 159 -5.47 -0.79 17.14
N ILE A 160 -5.05 -0.15 18.24
CA ILE A 160 -4.48 -0.85 19.39
C ILE A 160 -5.61 -1.15 20.37
N LYS A 161 -5.78 -2.42 20.73
CA LYS A 161 -6.72 -2.84 21.78
C LYS A 161 -5.95 -3.28 23.01
N ILE A 162 -6.25 -2.67 24.15
CA ILE A 162 -5.67 -3.02 25.43
C ILE A 162 -6.73 -3.68 26.28
N GLU A 163 -6.68 -5.02 26.35
CA GLU A 163 -7.64 -5.81 27.12
C GLU A 163 -7.25 -5.95 28.60
N ASP A 164 -5.97 -5.77 28.90
CA ASP A 164 -5.45 -5.87 30.27
C ASP A 164 -5.92 -4.68 31.11
N LYS A 165 -6.57 -4.98 32.23
CA LYS A 165 -7.19 -3.97 33.09
C LYS A 165 -6.17 -3.11 33.82
N GLU A 166 -5.06 -3.71 34.29
CA GLU A 166 -4.04 -2.98 35.02
C GLU A 166 -3.34 -1.98 34.11
N ILE A 167 -3.02 -2.41 32.88
CA ILE A 167 -2.42 -1.53 31.86
C ILE A 167 -3.39 -0.42 31.46
N ALA A 168 -4.65 -0.76 31.17
CA ALA A 168 -5.65 0.23 30.75
C ALA A 168 -5.91 1.30 31.83
N GLU A 169 -6.02 0.90 33.09
CA GLU A 169 -6.15 1.83 34.22
C GLU A 169 -4.91 2.72 34.38
N ALA A 170 -3.71 2.18 34.19
CA ALA A 170 -2.46 2.95 34.33
C ALA A 170 -2.30 4.06 33.27
N ILE A 171 -2.87 3.88 32.08
CA ILE A 171 -2.82 4.86 30.97
C ILE A 171 -4.14 5.64 30.80
N GLY A 172 -5.13 5.39 31.66
CA GLY A 172 -6.38 6.18 31.70
C GLY A 172 -7.40 5.88 30.61
N ILE A 173 -7.42 4.66 30.06
CA ILE A 173 -8.36 4.24 29.01
C ILE A 173 -9.29 3.12 29.48
N ILE A 174 -10.37 2.87 28.74
CA ILE A 174 -11.30 1.78 29.08
C ILE A 174 -10.74 0.43 28.57
N PRO A 175 -10.68 -0.64 29.40
CA PRO A 175 -10.26 -1.95 28.92
C PRO A 175 -11.09 -2.43 27.72
N GLY A 176 -10.41 -2.85 26.65
CA GLY A 176 -11.00 -3.31 25.40
C GLY A 176 -11.37 -2.20 24.41
N GLU A 177 -11.16 -0.93 24.78
CA GLU A 177 -11.27 0.20 23.85
C GLU A 177 -10.16 0.13 22.79
N SER A 178 -10.52 0.50 21.55
CA SER A 178 -9.56 0.72 20.48
C SER A 178 -8.99 2.12 20.63
N ILE A 179 -7.67 2.24 20.69
CA ILE A 179 -6.96 3.51 20.84
C ILE A 179 -5.80 3.61 19.86
N SER A 180 -5.30 4.83 19.67
CA SER A 180 -4.10 5.15 18.92
C SER A 180 -2.98 5.64 19.85
N TYR A 181 -1.79 5.88 19.29
CA TYR A 181 -0.71 6.55 20.04
C TYR A 181 -0.99 8.02 20.33
N TYR A 182 -1.96 8.63 19.66
CA TYR A 182 -2.36 10.01 19.91
C TYR A 182 -3.23 10.14 21.17
N ASP A 183 -3.92 9.06 21.56
CA ASP A 183 -4.86 9.07 22.70
C ASP A 183 -4.16 8.86 24.05
N VAL A 184 -2.88 8.47 24.06
CA VAL A 184 -2.05 8.15 25.24
C VAL A 184 -0.89 9.14 25.37
#